data_AF-A0A8J2TEJ2-F1
#
_entry.id   AF-A0A8J2TEJ2-F1
#
_cell.length_a   1.000
_cell.length_b   1.000
_cell.length_c   1.000
_cell.angle_alpha   90.00
_cell.angle_beta   90.00
_cell.angle_gamma   90.00
#
_symmetry.space_group_name_H-M   'P 1'
#
loop_
_entity.id
_entity.type
_entity.pdbx_description
1 polymer ?
#
loop_
_entity_poly.entity_id
_entity_poly.type
_entity_poly.pdbx_seq_one_letter_code
_entity_poly.pdbx_strand_id
1 'polypeptide(L)'
;MIKKRNTIEIYFPEYQLDYQEMYEISEIRNRFTTSMIKGIPWFYFLNFEEPSISLKLLFSCTCDVQLLNVEDEKHLLEIRQKEQISYWLTMNFHNLNSFIDSNDIPEEINKEISESIFDWLKKNLIGF
;
A
#
# COMPACT_ATOMS: atom_id res chain seq x y z
N MET A 1 -1.10 -20.19 8.01
CA MET A 1 -0.93 -18.90 7.29
C MET A 1 -1.66 -17.73 7.94
N ILE A 2 -2.83 -17.96 8.58
CA ILE A 2 -3.68 -16.92 9.23
C ILE A 2 -2.91 -15.95 10.17
N LYS A 3 -1.84 -16.42 10.83
CA LYS A 3 -1.09 -15.62 11.83
C LYS A 3 -0.16 -14.54 11.27
N LYS A 4 0.09 -14.48 9.95
CA LYS A 4 0.98 -13.48 9.33
C LYS A 4 0.24 -12.31 8.66
N ARG A 5 -1.05 -12.17 8.94
CA ARG A 5 -1.83 -11.00 8.48
C ARG A 5 -1.31 -9.73 9.14
N ASN A 6 -1.31 -8.61 8.42
CA ASN A 6 -0.98 -7.28 8.94
C ASN A 6 0.36 -7.19 9.69
N THR A 7 1.37 -7.96 9.29
CA THR A 7 2.65 -8.05 10.02
C THR A 7 3.87 -7.75 9.18
N ILE A 8 3.72 -7.63 7.85
CA ILE A 8 4.85 -7.44 6.96
C ILE A 8 5.14 -5.95 6.82
N GLU A 9 6.40 -5.60 7.11
CA GLU A 9 7.02 -4.36 6.67
C GLU A 9 8.10 -4.68 5.63
N ILE A 10 8.23 -3.81 4.64
CA ILE A 10 9.15 -3.92 3.52
C ILE A 10 10.19 -2.83 3.66
N TYR A 11 11.45 -3.24 3.61
CA TYR A 11 12.60 -2.34 3.66
C TYR A 11 13.50 -2.63 2.46
N PHE A 12 14.16 -1.58 1.96
CA PHE A 12 15.14 -1.66 0.88
C PHE A 12 16.47 -1.07 1.36
N PRO A 13 17.30 -1.86 2.09
CA PRO A 13 18.57 -1.40 2.65
C PRO A 13 19.54 -0.87 1.61
N GLU A 14 19.42 -1.32 0.36
CA GLU A 14 20.30 -0.99 -0.74
C GLU A 14 20.23 0.49 -1.13
N TYR A 15 19.13 1.17 -0.79
CA TYR A 15 18.89 2.57 -1.12
C TYR A 15 18.95 3.49 0.11
N GLN A 16 19.50 3.01 1.23
CA GLN A 16 19.61 3.81 2.46
C GLN A 16 20.42 5.11 2.26
N LEU A 17 21.35 5.12 1.30
CA LEU A 17 22.20 6.28 0.97
C LEU A 17 21.74 7.00 -0.31
N ASP A 18 20.62 6.59 -0.91
CA ASP A 18 20.06 7.30 -2.06
C ASP A 18 19.45 8.62 -1.58
N TYR A 19 19.60 9.67 -2.38
CA TYR A 19 19.02 10.98 -2.10
C TYR A 19 17.55 11.06 -2.50
N GLN A 20 17.12 10.14 -3.37
CA GLN A 20 15.73 10.02 -3.80
C GLN A 20 14.88 9.31 -2.75
N GLU A 21 13.62 9.69 -2.69
CA GLU A 21 12.63 8.93 -1.93
C GLU A 21 12.36 7.57 -2.60
N MET A 22 12.02 6.56 -1.79
CA MET A 22 11.82 5.19 -2.28
C MET A 22 10.77 5.09 -3.40
N TYR A 23 9.75 5.95 -3.38
CA TYR A 23 8.71 5.98 -4.42
C TYR A 23 9.15 6.67 -5.72
N GLU A 24 10.29 7.35 -5.74
CA GLU A 24 10.89 7.97 -6.92
C GLU A 24 11.80 6.98 -7.67
N ILE A 25 12.34 5.99 -6.95
CA ILE A 25 13.21 4.95 -7.52
C ILE A 25 12.38 4.03 -8.43
N SER A 26 12.62 4.13 -9.74
CA SER A 26 11.89 3.39 -10.78
C SER A 26 11.86 1.87 -10.57
N GLU A 27 12.94 1.28 -10.06
CA GLU A 27 13.00 -0.14 -9.75
C GLU A 27 12.00 -0.55 -8.65
N ILE A 28 11.93 0.24 -7.57
CA ILE A 28 11.01 -0.01 -6.45
C ILE A 28 9.56 0.15 -6.94
N ARG A 29 9.27 1.22 -7.69
CA ARG A 29 7.96 1.42 -8.33
C ARG A 29 7.56 0.21 -9.16
N ASN A 30 8.46 -0.26 -10.02
CA ASN A 30 8.19 -1.39 -10.90
C ASN A 30 7.94 -2.70 -10.13
N ARG A 31 8.68 -2.95 -9.05
CA ARG A 31 8.47 -4.12 -8.18
C ARG A 31 7.09 -4.11 -7.53
N PHE A 32 6.65 -2.97 -6.98
CA PHE A 32 5.32 -2.85 -6.39
C PHE A 32 4.20 -2.96 -7.43
N THR A 33 4.30 -2.24 -8.54
CA THR A 33 3.30 -2.31 -9.62
C THR A 33 3.19 -3.71 -10.20
N THR A 34 4.33 -4.35 -10.50
CA THR A 34 4.34 -5.72 -11.05
C THR A 34 3.79 -6.74 -10.04
N SER A 35 4.12 -6.62 -8.76
CA SER A 35 3.61 -7.56 -7.75
C SER A 35 2.09 -7.42 -7.54
N MET A 36 1.57 -6.19 -7.54
CA MET A 36 0.13 -5.94 -7.49
C MET A 36 -0.57 -6.56 -8.72
N ILE A 37 -0.03 -6.36 -9.93
CA ILE A 37 -0.57 -6.95 -11.16
C ILE A 37 -0.51 -8.48 -11.15
N LYS A 38 0.53 -9.06 -10.54
CA LYS A 38 0.69 -10.51 -10.39
C LYS A 38 -0.21 -11.13 -9.31
N GLY A 39 -1.04 -10.35 -8.65
CA GLY A 39 -2.01 -10.87 -7.68
C GLY A 39 -1.48 -10.99 -6.26
N ILE A 40 -0.37 -10.34 -5.89
CA ILE A 40 0.07 -10.36 -4.48
C ILE A 40 -0.98 -9.65 -3.61
N PRO A 41 -1.52 -10.31 -2.57
CA PRO A 41 -2.56 -9.75 -1.71
C PRO A 41 -1.94 -8.85 -0.64
N TRP A 42 -1.43 -7.69 -1.04
CA TRP A 42 -0.74 -6.78 -0.11
C TRP A 42 -1.63 -6.32 1.05
N PHE A 43 -2.94 -6.13 0.82
CA PHE A 43 -3.91 -5.84 1.89
C PHE A 43 -4.09 -6.98 2.90
N TYR A 44 -3.63 -8.20 2.60
CA TYR A 44 -3.61 -9.24 3.62
C TYR A 44 -2.33 -9.18 4.47
N PHE A 45 -1.20 -8.84 3.86
CA PHE A 45 0.12 -9.03 4.46
C PHE A 45 0.67 -7.78 5.15
N LEU A 46 0.54 -6.62 4.52
CA LEU A 46 1.18 -5.40 5.00
C LEU A 46 0.54 -4.94 6.29
N ASN A 47 1.35 -4.42 7.21
CA ASN A 47 0.84 -3.77 8.39
C ASN A 47 0.10 -2.48 8.03
N PHE A 48 -1.00 -2.18 8.72
CA PHE A 48 -1.82 -0.96 8.53
C PHE A 48 -1.79 -0.05 9.75
N GLU A 49 -1.28 -0.54 10.87
CA GLU A 49 -1.16 0.21 12.11
C GLU A 49 0.10 1.07 12.08
N GLU A 50 0.01 2.30 12.59
CA GLU A 50 1.19 3.15 12.73
C GLU A 50 2.23 2.47 13.64
N PRO A 51 3.53 2.57 13.32
CA PRO A 51 4.14 3.46 12.32
C PRO A 51 4.27 2.88 10.89
N SER A 52 3.38 2.01 10.41
CA SER A 52 3.52 1.34 9.11
C SER A 52 3.84 2.29 7.94
N ILE A 53 4.94 1.97 7.25
CA ILE A 53 5.46 2.70 6.09
C ILE A 53 5.12 1.94 4.81
N SER A 54 5.02 0.61 4.87
CA SER A 54 4.94 -0.23 3.68
C SER A 54 3.67 -0.01 2.86
N LEU A 55 2.53 0.23 3.51
CA LEU A 55 1.30 0.55 2.78
C LEU A 55 1.38 1.93 2.12
N LYS A 56 1.97 2.92 2.80
CA LYS A 56 2.24 4.26 2.23
C LYS A 56 3.16 4.14 1.01
N LEU A 57 4.21 3.34 1.13
CA LEU A 57 5.17 3.11 0.06
C LEU A 57 4.53 2.38 -1.13
N LEU A 58 3.77 1.31 -0.89
CA LEU A 58 3.00 0.61 -1.93
C LEU A 58 2.14 1.62 -2.67
N PHE A 59 1.34 2.40 -1.94
CA PHE A 59 0.45 3.42 -2.50
C PHE A 59 1.21 4.43 -3.37
N SER A 60 2.25 5.07 -2.85
CA SER A 60 3.05 6.08 -3.56
C SER A 60 3.83 5.52 -4.76
N CYS A 61 4.16 4.22 -4.74
CA CYS A 61 4.83 3.55 -5.86
C CYS A 61 3.86 3.23 -7.02
N THR A 62 2.63 2.86 -6.69
CA THR A 62 1.62 2.41 -7.67
C THR A 62 0.71 3.53 -8.15
N CYS A 63 0.57 4.59 -7.38
CA CYS A 63 -0.09 5.82 -7.77
C CYS A 63 0.97 6.82 -8.26
N ASP A 64 0.66 7.57 -9.32
CA ASP A 64 1.45 8.70 -9.80
C ASP A 64 1.25 9.87 -8.84
N VAL A 65 2.21 10.01 -7.93
CA VAL A 65 2.23 11.02 -6.89
C VAL A 65 3.33 12.03 -7.16
N GLN A 66 3.11 13.27 -6.73
CA GLN A 66 4.11 14.32 -6.75
C GLN A 66 4.28 14.93 -5.37
N LEU A 67 5.52 15.24 -5.01
CA LEU A 67 5.81 16.00 -3.81
C LEU A 67 5.26 17.42 -3.95
N LEU A 68 4.35 17.80 -3.07
CA LEU A 68 3.72 19.11 -3.06
C LEU A 68 4.40 20.04 -2.05
N ASN A 69 4.72 19.54 -0.85
CA ASN A 69 5.45 20.29 0.17
C ASN A 69 6.23 19.35 1.10
N VAL A 70 7.23 19.91 1.79
CA VAL A 70 7.92 19.29 2.92
C VAL A 70 7.68 20.16 4.15
N GLU A 71 6.93 19.66 5.12
CA GLU A 71 6.65 20.34 6.40
C GLU A 71 7.11 19.45 7.56
N ASP A 72 7.97 19.97 8.44
CA ASP A 72 8.46 19.26 9.63
C ASP A 72 8.92 17.81 9.33
N GLU A 73 9.77 17.64 8.30
CA GLU A 73 10.28 16.33 7.83
C GLU A 73 9.20 15.38 7.29
N LYS A 74 7.98 15.88 7.03
CA LYS A 74 6.89 15.12 6.39
C LYS A 74 6.70 15.57 4.96
N HIS A 75 6.62 14.59 4.07
CA HIS A 75 6.38 14.81 2.65
C HIS A 75 4.87 14.77 2.38
N LEU A 76 4.31 15.91 1.96
CA LEU A 76 2.93 15.98 1.48
C LEU A 76 2.91 15.61 0.00
N LEU A 77 2.24 14.51 -0.32
CA LEU A 77 2.12 13.99 -1.67
C LEU A 77 0.74 14.34 -2.26
N GLU A 78 0.73 14.86 -3.48
CA GLU A 78 -0.47 15.02 -4.29
C GLU A 78 -0.57 13.91 -5.32
N ILE A 79 -1.75 13.33 -5.47
CA ILE A 79 -2.04 12.31 -6.48
C ILE A 79 -2.44 13.01 -7.77
N ARG A 80 -1.70 12.77 -8.84
CA ARG A 80 -1.90 13.46 -10.12
C ARG A 80 -3.21 13.08 -10.82
N GLN A 81 -3.64 11.83 -10.63
CA GLN A 81 -4.83 11.28 -11.27
C GLN A 81 -5.66 10.51 -10.24
N LYS A 82 -6.81 11.05 -9.85
CA LYS A 82 -7.65 10.45 -8.80
C LYS A 82 -8.16 9.06 -9.18
N GLU A 83 -8.33 8.80 -10.47
CA GLU A 83 -8.76 7.50 -11.02
C GLU A 83 -7.80 6.36 -10.65
N GLN A 84 -6.53 6.68 -10.41
CA GLN A 84 -5.52 5.70 -10.00
C GLN A 84 -5.77 5.17 -8.58
N ILE A 85 -6.40 5.97 -7.71
CA ILE A 85 -6.81 5.49 -6.38
C ILE A 85 -7.86 4.39 -6.55
N SER A 86 -8.87 4.63 -7.38
CA SER A 86 -9.93 3.65 -7.65
C SER A 86 -9.37 2.37 -8.26
N TYR A 87 -8.44 2.49 -9.21
CA TYR A 87 -7.75 1.34 -9.79
C TYR A 87 -6.94 0.56 -8.75
N TRP A 88 -6.14 1.27 -7.94
CA TRP A 88 -5.33 0.67 -6.88
C TRP A 88 -6.17 -0.08 -5.84
N LEU A 89 -7.27 0.53 -5.38
CA LEU A 89 -8.21 -0.10 -4.46
C LEU A 89 -8.82 -1.36 -5.10
N THR A 90 -9.31 -1.23 -6.34
CA THR A 90 -9.93 -2.34 -7.06
C THR A 90 -8.99 -3.53 -7.19
N MET A 91 -7.73 -3.29 -7.59
CA MET A 91 -6.74 -4.34 -7.75
C MET A 91 -6.37 -5.00 -6.41
N ASN A 92 -6.11 -4.22 -5.36
CA ASN A 92 -5.70 -4.79 -4.08
C ASN A 92 -6.86 -5.53 -3.38
N PHE A 93 -8.10 -5.03 -3.46
CA PHE A 93 -9.26 -5.76 -2.95
C PHE A 93 -9.57 -7.01 -3.76
N HIS A 94 -9.41 -6.97 -5.10
CA HIS A 94 -9.53 -8.16 -5.93
C HIS A 94 -8.51 -9.24 -5.52
N ASN A 95 -7.25 -8.84 -5.32
CA ASN A 95 -6.19 -9.75 -4.87
C ASN A 95 -6.47 -10.30 -3.47
N LEU A 96 -6.94 -9.46 -2.54
CA LEU A 96 -7.34 -9.87 -1.19
C LEU A 96 -8.45 -10.93 -1.24
N ASN A 97 -9.53 -10.65 -1.97
CA ASN A 97 -10.67 -11.55 -2.07
C ASN A 97 -10.27 -12.89 -2.70
N SER A 98 -9.53 -12.83 -3.81
CA SER A 98 -9.02 -14.04 -4.49
C SER A 98 -8.15 -14.89 -3.56
N PHE A 99 -7.30 -14.25 -2.75
CA PHE A 99 -6.45 -14.94 -1.78
C PHE A 99 -7.27 -15.56 -0.64
N ILE A 100 -8.26 -14.85 -0.12
CA ILE A 100 -9.15 -15.33 0.95
C ILE A 100 -9.94 -16.55 0.48
N ASP A 101 -10.56 -16.46 -0.69
CA ASP A 101 -11.33 -17.56 -1.30
C ASP A 101 -10.44 -18.78 -1.56
N SER A 102 -9.24 -18.58 -2.12
CA SER A 102 -8.33 -19.68 -2.45
C SER A 102 -7.70 -20.38 -1.25
N ASN A 103 -7.81 -19.80 -0.05
CA ASN A 103 -7.21 -20.33 1.18
C ASN A 103 -8.26 -20.65 2.25
N ASP A 104 -9.55 -20.66 1.90
CA ASP A 104 -10.68 -20.91 2.81
C ASP A 104 -10.59 -20.04 4.08
N ILE A 105 -10.19 -18.77 3.93
CA ILE A 105 -10.06 -17.84 5.04
C ILE A 105 -11.46 -17.31 5.39
N PRO A 106 -11.85 -17.25 6.68
CA PRO A 106 -13.16 -16.74 7.09
C PRO A 106 -13.42 -15.31 6.60
N GLU A 107 -14.66 -15.05 6.18
CA GLU A 107 -15.10 -13.74 5.68
C GLU A 107 -14.93 -12.62 6.71
N GLU A 108 -15.04 -12.95 8.00
CA GLU A 108 -14.80 -12.01 9.10
C GLU A 108 -13.40 -11.40 9.03
N ILE A 109 -12.40 -12.17 8.58
CA ILE A 109 -11.03 -11.66 8.40
C ILE A 109 -10.96 -10.68 7.22
N ASN A 110 -11.68 -10.95 6.13
CA ASN A 110 -11.79 -10.02 5.01
C ASN A 110 -12.35 -8.68 5.49
N LYS A 111 -13.43 -8.74 6.27
CA LYS A 111 -14.09 -7.57 6.83
C LYS A 111 -13.17 -6.77 7.76
N GLU A 112 -12.50 -7.44 8.70
CA GLU A 112 -11.51 -6.80 9.61
C GLU A 112 -10.42 -6.05 8.84
N ILE A 113 -9.86 -6.69 7.80
CA ILE A 113 -8.83 -6.09 6.95
C ILE A 113 -9.39 -4.89 6.19
N SER A 114 -10.56 -5.05 5.57
CA SER A 114 -11.20 -4.00 4.78
C SER A 114 -11.49 -2.76 5.62
N GLU A 115 -12.04 -2.94 6.83
CA GLU A 115 -12.27 -1.86 7.80
C GLU A 115 -10.96 -1.14 8.16
N SER A 116 -9.90 -1.90 8.44
CA SER A 116 -8.57 -1.35 8.75
C SER A 116 -8.00 -0.51 7.59
N ILE A 117 -8.19 -0.96 6.34
CA ILE A 117 -7.77 -0.22 5.15
C ILE A 117 -8.56 1.09 5.01
N PHE A 118 -9.88 1.06 5.22
CA PHE A 118 -10.70 2.26 5.16
C PHE A 118 -10.30 3.29 6.22
N ASP A 119 -10.02 2.85 7.44
CA ASP A 119 -9.55 3.74 8.50
C ASP A 119 -8.17 4.32 8.17
N TRP A 120 -7.28 3.51 7.60
CA TRP A 120 -6.00 4.00 7.12
C TRP A 120 -6.15 5.05 6.01
N LEU A 121 -7.06 4.84 5.04
CA LEU A 121 -7.32 5.77 3.94
C LEU A 121 -7.81 7.13 4.46
N LYS A 122 -8.81 7.13 5.35
CA LYS A 122 -9.35 8.36 5.96
C LYS A 122 -8.29 9.16 6.71
N LYS A 123 -7.35 8.46 7.37
CA LYS A 123 -6.29 9.09 8.15
C LYS A 123 -5.18 9.68 7.27
N ASN A 124 -4.87 9.04 6.14
CA ASN A 124 -3.66 9.34 5.37
C ASN A 124 -3.93 10.02 4.03
N LEU A 125 -5.14 9.96 3.48
CA LEU A 125 -5.50 10.59 2.20
C LEU A 125 -6.49 11.73 2.42
N ILE A 126 -6.12 12.93 1.97
CA ILE A 126 -6.98 14.12 2.06
C ILE A 126 -8.18 13.95 1.11
N GLY A 127 -9.40 13.97 1.66
CA GLY A 127 -10.64 13.93 0.90
C GLY A 127 -11.27 12.55 0.71
N PHE A 128 -10.90 11.57 1.55
CA PHE A 128 -11.55 10.26 1.65
C PHE A 128 -12.45 10.17 2.90
#